data_AF-A0A9E1SWY8-F1
#
_entry.id   AF-A0A9E1SWY8-F1
#
_cell.length_a   1.000
_cell.length_b   1.000
_cell.length_c   1.000
_cell.angle_alpha   90.00
_cell.angle_beta   90.00
_cell.angle_gamma   90.00
#
_symmetry.space_group_name_H-M   'P 1'
#
loop_
_entity.id
_entity.type
_entity.pdbx_description
1 polymer ?
#
loop_
_entity_poly.entity_id
_entity_poly.type
_entity_poly.pdbx_seq_one_letter_code
_entity_poly.pdbx_strand_id
1 'polypeptide(L)'
;MVTYFRRFFVWPTWCLVIVLAGCGAPAPITSELPKPHSPQALEVFSAGYGGIVEKYINPVDINSVAMEGIKGFAAIDPGLTVIQDSNHVRLNLAGGEIARLPRPKINDAYGWAALTVDLATAARAHSREMYDANAEKLYEAVFDGALSGLDLYSRYAGATEARKNRARRDGFGGIGIRFKMKDR
;
A
#
# COMPACT_ATOMS: atom_id res chain seq x y z
N MET A 1 -66.23 47.63 46.07
CA MET A 1 -67.07 48.45 45.16
C MET A 1 -66.25 48.70 43.89
N VAL A 2 -66.76 48.31 42.71
CA VAL A 2 -66.36 48.72 41.34
C VAL A 2 -64.94 48.31 40.86
N THR A 3 -64.71 47.22 40.11
CA THR A 3 -64.82 46.97 38.64
C THR A 3 -63.92 47.79 37.69
N TYR A 4 -63.37 47.07 36.68
CA TYR A 4 -62.92 47.48 35.32
C TYR A 4 -61.53 48.15 35.19
N PHE A 5 -60.72 48.05 34.12
CA PHE A 5 -60.44 47.14 32.98
C PHE A 5 -59.33 47.85 32.15
N ARG A 6 -58.59 47.08 31.32
CA ARG A 6 -57.78 47.46 30.11
C ARG A 6 -56.23 47.56 30.20
N ARG A 7 -55.62 46.52 29.60
CA ARG A 7 -54.73 46.47 28.41
C ARG A 7 -53.59 47.50 28.24
N PHE A 8 -52.36 47.01 28.07
CA PHE A 8 -51.35 47.37 27.04
C PHE A 8 -50.27 46.25 27.06
N PHE A 9 -50.16 45.36 26.06
CA PHE A 9 -49.28 45.46 24.88
C PHE A 9 -47.83 45.82 25.23
N VAL A 10 -46.89 44.85 25.24
CA VAL A 10 -45.65 44.78 24.43
C VAL A 10 -45.06 43.37 24.55
N TRP A 11 -44.74 42.76 23.41
CA TRP A 11 -44.06 41.49 23.25
C TRP A 11 -42.57 41.75 22.99
N PRO A 12 -41.62 41.09 23.67
CA PRO A 12 -40.27 40.96 23.14
C PRO A 12 -39.96 39.51 22.81
N THR A 13 -39.68 39.34 21.52
CA THR A 13 -38.96 38.26 20.84
C THR A 13 -37.75 37.74 21.61
N TRP A 14 -37.74 36.44 21.92
CA TRP A 14 -36.53 35.70 22.31
C TRP A 14 -36.12 34.81 21.14
N CYS A 15 -35.16 35.30 20.34
CA CYS A 15 -34.47 34.50 19.33
C CYS A 15 -33.46 33.59 20.04
N LEU A 16 -33.85 32.33 20.25
CA LEU A 16 -32.96 31.27 20.73
C LEU A 16 -32.09 30.79 19.55
N VAL A 17 -30.85 31.28 19.45
CA VAL A 17 -29.85 30.78 18.49
C VAL A 17 -29.14 29.59 19.13
N ILE A 18 -29.49 28.38 18.69
CA ILE A 18 -28.77 27.15 19.04
C ILE A 18 -27.60 27.01 18.06
N VAL A 19 -26.38 27.23 18.56
CA VAL A 19 -25.15 26.93 17.82
C VAL A 19 -24.89 25.42 17.91
N LEU A 20 -25.12 24.71 16.80
CA LEU A 20 -24.68 23.33 16.64
C LEU A 20 -23.16 23.32 16.40
N ALA A 21 -22.39 23.18 17.48
CA ALA A 21 -20.98 22.82 17.40
C ALA A 21 -20.87 21.32 17.07
N GLY A 22 -20.89 20.99 15.78
CA GLY A 22 -20.58 19.66 15.29
C GLY A 22 -19.09 19.39 15.38
N CYS A 23 -18.65 18.77 16.48
CA CYS A 23 -17.34 18.11 16.51
C CYS A 23 -17.40 16.89 15.59
N GLY A 24 -16.80 16.99 14.40
CA GLY A 24 -16.48 15.82 13.60
C GLY A 24 -15.41 15.00 14.30
N ALA A 25 -15.81 13.99 15.07
CA ALA A 25 -14.88 13.00 15.58
C ALA A 25 -14.31 12.22 14.37
N PRO A 26 -12.98 12.02 14.28
CA PRO A 26 -12.41 11.17 13.24
C PRO A 26 -12.99 9.76 13.38
N ALA A 27 -13.40 9.17 12.25
CA ALA A 27 -13.93 7.82 12.24
C ALA A 27 -12.92 6.86 12.88
N PRO A 28 -13.37 5.90 13.72
CA PRO A 28 -12.49 4.87 14.24
C PRO A 28 -11.88 4.11 13.07
N ILE A 29 -10.56 4.00 13.04
CA ILE A 29 -9.83 3.08 12.14
C ILE A 29 -10.22 1.68 12.62
N THR A 30 -11.29 1.12 12.05
CA THR A 30 -11.70 -0.24 12.34
C THR A 30 -10.59 -1.17 11.86
N SER A 31 -10.07 -2.01 12.77
CA SER A 31 -9.16 -3.11 12.45
C SER A 31 -9.94 -4.25 11.77
N GLU A 32 -10.64 -3.93 10.68
CA GLU A 32 -11.35 -4.93 9.90
C GLU A 32 -10.30 -5.83 9.24
N LEU A 33 -10.47 -7.15 9.36
CA LEU A 33 -9.59 -8.11 8.70
C LEU A 33 -9.51 -7.75 7.21
N PRO A 34 -8.30 -7.70 6.62
CA PRO A 34 -8.13 -7.30 5.23
C PRO A 34 -9.01 -8.14 4.32
N LYS A 35 -9.60 -7.49 3.31
CA LYS A 35 -10.19 -8.19 2.15
C LYS A 35 -9.15 -9.17 1.60
N PRO A 36 -9.55 -10.35 1.10
CA PRO A 36 -8.60 -11.35 0.61
C PRO A 36 -7.65 -10.72 -0.41
N HIS A 37 -6.35 -10.90 -0.16
CA HIS A 37 -5.25 -10.47 -1.01
C HIS A 37 -5.51 -10.83 -2.48
N SER A 38 -4.96 -10.06 -3.44
CA SER A 38 -4.79 -10.61 -4.79
C SER A 38 -3.90 -11.86 -4.66
N PRO A 39 -4.40 -13.07 -4.94
CA PRO A 39 -3.64 -14.29 -4.72
C PRO A 39 -2.36 -14.31 -5.57
N GLN A 40 -2.38 -13.65 -6.74
CA GLN A 40 -1.22 -13.50 -7.61
C GLN A 40 -0.16 -12.58 -6.99
N ALA A 41 -0.55 -11.44 -6.40
CA ALA A 41 0.39 -10.54 -5.75
C ALA A 41 1.06 -11.20 -4.55
N LEU A 42 0.28 -11.96 -3.76
CA LEU A 42 0.81 -12.71 -2.63
C LEU A 42 1.81 -13.79 -3.08
N GLU A 43 1.51 -14.52 -4.15
CA GLU A 43 2.43 -15.52 -4.71
C GLU A 43 3.75 -14.87 -5.17
N VAL A 44 3.67 -13.75 -5.89
CA VAL A 44 4.86 -13.02 -6.37
C VAL A 44 5.71 -12.51 -5.20
N PHE A 45 5.10 -11.86 -4.21
CA PHE A 45 5.85 -11.32 -3.07
C PHE A 45 6.39 -12.42 -2.16
N SER A 46 5.64 -13.49 -1.90
CA SER A 46 6.13 -14.60 -1.08
C SER A 46 7.29 -15.34 -1.76
N ALA A 47 7.20 -15.59 -3.07
CA ALA A 47 8.29 -16.19 -3.83
C ALA A 47 9.51 -15.27 -3.89
N GLY A 48 9.31 -13.96 -4.05
CA GLY A 48 10.39 -12.97 -4.10
C GLY A 48 11.10 -12.81 -2.75
N TYR A 49 10.36 -12.55 -1.67
CA TYR A 49 10.91 -12.43 -0.33
C TYR A 49 11.58 -13.72 0.16
N GLY A 50 10.93 -14.88 -0.02
CA GLY A 50 11.53 -16.17 0.29
C GLY A 50 12.82 -16.39 -0.52
N GLY A 51 12.78 -16.11 -1.83
CA GLY A 51 13.94 -16.23 -2.69
C GLY A 51 15.11 -15.33 -2.28
N ILE A 52 14.85 -14.10 -1.83
CA ILE A 52 15.90 -13.19 -1.33
C ILE A 52 16.54 -13.77 -0.07
N VAL A 53 15.73 -14.14 0.94
CA VAL A 53 16.22 -14.65 2.22
C VAL A 53 17.00 -15.96 2.05
N GLU A 54 16.54 -16.85 1.16
CA GLU A 54 17.14 -18.16 0.96
C GLU A 54 18.40 -18.14 0.09
N LYS A 55 18.49 -17.20 -0.87
CA LYS A 55 19.51 -17.25 -1.93
C LYS A 55 20.51 -16.12 -1.91
N TYR A 56 20.28 -15.07 -1.12
CA TYR A 56 21.26 -14.00 -1.01
C TYR A 56 22.55 -14.52 -0.34
N ILE A 57 23.69 -14.05 -0.82
CA ILE A 57 25.02 -14.58 -0.43
C ILE A 57 25.26 -14.42 1.08
N ASN A 58 24.78 -13.31 1.65
CA ASN A 58 24.85 -13.04 3.08
C ASN A 58 23.46 -13.21 3.71
N PRO A 59 23.34 -13.63 4.98
CA PRO A 59 22.05 -13.64 5.66
C PRO A 59 21.44 -12.23 5.71
N VAL A 60 20.17 -12.13 5.38
CA VAL A 60 19.40 -10.87 5.42
C VAL A 60 18.20 -11.01 6.35
N ASP A 61 17.91 -9.95 7.10
CA ASP A 61 16.69 -9.86 7.89
C ASP A 61 15.49 -9.58 6.98
N ILE A 62 14.54 -10.51 6.93
CA ILE A 62 13.33 -10.37 6.13
C ILE A 62 12.53 -9.12 6.48
N ASN A 63 12.55 -8.71 7.76
CA ASN A 63 11.87 -7.51 8.20
C ASN A 63 12.49 -6.26 7.56
N SER A 64 13.83 -6.15 7.52
CA SER A 64 14.50 -5.07 6.79
C SER A 64 14.16 -5.09 5.29
N VAL A 65 14.24 -6.25 4.64
CA VAL A 65 13.97 -6.39 3.20
C VAL A 65 12.54 -5.96 2.87
N ALA A 66 11.55 -6.46 3.61
CA ALA A 66 10.15 -6.14 3.39
C ALA A 66 9.83 -4.67 3.69
N MET A 67 10.43 -4.09 4.73
CA MET A 67 10.24 -2.68 5.06
C MET A 67 10.81 -1.75 4.00
N GLU A 68 12.00 -2.02 3.46
CA GLU A 68 12.52 -1.28 2.31
C GLU A 68 11.64 -1.48 1.06
N GLY A 69 11.08 -2.68 0.88
CA GLY A 69 10.12 -2.93 -0.18
C GLY A 69 8.83 -2.11 -0.06
N ILE A 70 8.23 -2.06 1.14
CA ILE A 70 7.00 -1.29 1.37
C ILE A 70 7.26 0.22 1.24
N LYS A 71 8.44 0.71 1.63
CA LYS A 71 8.86 2.11 1.37
C LYS A 71 8.87 2.43 -0.13
N GLY A 72 9.07 1.43 -0.99
CA GLY A 72 8.95 1.52 -2.44
C GLY A 72 7.61 2.05 -2.95
N PHE A 73 6.53 1.97 -2.16
CA PHE A 73 5.25 2.61 -2.53
C PHE A 73 5.39 4.11 -2.82
N ALA A 74 6.34 4.78 -2.18
CA ALA A 74 6.63 6.20 -2.40
C ALA A 74 7.10 6.52 -3.84
N ALA A 75 7.61 5.51 -4.58
CA ALA A 75 7.95 5.66 -6.00
C ALA A 75 6.71 5.75 -6.91
N ILE A 76 5.55 5.26 -6.43
CA ILE A 76 4.27 5.36 -7.14
C ILE A 76 3.51 6.61 -6.69
N ASP A 77 3.44 6.83 -5.37
CA ASP A 77 2.82 8.01 -4.75
C ASP A 77 3.74 8.58 -3.67
N PRO A 78 4.42 9.72 -3.93
CA PRO A 78 5.33 10.35 -2.99
C PRO A 78 4.70 10.79 -1.66
N GLY A 79 3.36 10.87 -1.58
CA GLY A 79 2.63 11.17 -0.35
C GLY A 79 2.55 9.98 0.63
N LEU A 80 2.91 8.77 0.19
CA LEU A 80 2.90 7.57 1.02
C LEU A 80 4.16 7.48 1.88
N THR A 81 3.97 7.20 3.16
CA THR A 81 5.05 6.93 4.10
C THR A 81 4.72 5.71 4.94
N VAL A 82 5.71 4.87 5.22
CA VAL A 82 5.56 3.68 6.05
C VAL A 82 6.38 3.84 7.32
N ILE A 83 5.79 3.49 8.46
CA ILE A 83 6.43 3.57 9.77
C ILE A 83 6.20 2.25 10.48
N GLN A 84 7.26 1.70 11.06
CA GLN A 84 7.19 0.51 11.88
C GLN A 84 7.40 0.86 13.36
N ASP A 85 6.62 0.25 14.23
CA ASP A 85 6.89 0.19 15.67
C ASP A 85 7.08 -1.27 16.13
N SER A 86 7.11 -1.49 17.45
CA SER A 86 7.34 -2.82 18.01
C SER A 86 6.29 -3.85 17.58
N ASN A 87 5.04 -3.42 17.40
CA ASN A 87 3.87 -4.29 17.26
C ASN A 87 3.15 -4.11 15.91
N HIS A 88 3.36 -2.99 15.21
CA HIS A 88 2.61 -2.64 14.01
C HIS A 88 3.47 -2.05 12.91
N VAL A 89 2.95 -2.18 11.69
CA VAL A 89 3.35 -1.39 10.52
C VAL A 89 2.21 -0.45 10.18
N ARG A 90 2.49 0.85 10.10
CA ARG A 90 1.56 1.90 9.72
C ARG A 90 1.88 2.42 8.33
N LEU A 91 0.84 2.61 7.53
CA LEU A 91 0.90 3.33 6.27
C LEU A 91 0.16 4.64 6.41
N ASN A 92 0.82 5.73 6.05
CA ASN A 92 0.27 7.06 6.07
C ASN A 92 0.24 7.63 4.65
N LEU A 93 -0.77 8.44 4.35
CA LEU A 93 -0.87 9.24 3.13
C LEU A 93 -1.05 10.71 3.51
N ALA A 94 -0.17 11.58 2.99
CA ALA A 94 -0.19 13.02 3.28
C ALA A 94 -0.22 13.35 4.80
N GLY A 95 0.47 12.53 5.60
CA GLY A 95 0.55 12.68 7.07
C GLY A 95 -0.60 12.05 7.86
N GLY A 96 -1.67 11.59 7.22
CA GLY A 96 -2.76 10.85 7.87
C GLY A 96 -2.56 9.34 7.82
N GLU A 97 -2.80 8.64 8.93
CA GLU A 97 -2.77 7.16 8.97
C GLU A 97 -3.94 6.58 8.17
N ILE A 98 -3.63 5.74 7.17
CA ILE A 98 -4.63 5.07 6.31
C ILE A 98 -4.68 3.56 6.56
N ALA A 99 -3.64 2.98 7.16
CA ALA A 99 -3.66 1.59 7.61
C ALA A 99 -2.71 1.37 8.79
N ARG A 100 -3.10 0.42 9.65
CA ARG A 100 -2.28 -0.10 10.75
C ARG A 100 -2.49 -1.60 10.84
N LEU A 101 -1.42 -2.35 10.59
CA LEU A 101 -1.46 -3.82 10.57
C LEU A 101 -0.47 -4.38 11.57
N PRO A 102 -0.77 -5.55 12.17
CA PRO A 102 0.15 -6.20 13.11
C PRO A 102 1.44 -6.58 12.39
N ARG A 103 2.57 -6.40 13.08
CA ARG A 103 3.88 -6.79 12.59
C ARG A 103 3.95 -8.32 12.46
N PRO A 104 4.39 -8.87 11.32
CA PRO A 104 4.62 -10.30 11.15
C PRO A 104 5.70 -10.82 12.10
N LYS A 105 5.73 -12.15 12.27
CA LYS A 105 6.74 -12.79 13.12
C LYS A 105 8.15 -12.60 12.54
N ILE A 106 9.15 -12.76 13.41
CA ILE A 106 10.56 -12.80 13.00
C ILE A 106 10.73 -13.98 12.02
N ASN A 107 11.51 -13.78 10.96
CA ASN A 107 11.80 -14.77 9.92
C ASN A 107 10.56 -15.30 9.14
N ASP A 108 9.47 -14.54 9.12
CA ASP A 108 8.22 -14.92 8.43
C ASP A 108 8.07 -14.22 7.07
N ALA A 109 8.75 -14.73 6.04
CA ALA A 109 8.69 -14.15 4.68
C ALA A 109 7.29 -14.14 4.08
N TYR A 110 6.48 -15.17 4.37
CA TYR A 110 5.10 -15.23 3.93
C TYR A 110 4.24 -14.16 4.62
N GLY A 111 4.37 -14.02 5.95
CA GLY A 111 3.66 -12.99 6.71
C GLY A 111 4.01 -11.57 6.26
N TRP A 112 5.29 -11.32 5.93
CA TRP A 112 5.71 -10.04 5.34
C TRP A 112 5.17 -9.81 3.93
N ALA A 113 5.06 -10.85 3.10
CA ALA A 113 4.41 -10.76 1.79
C ALA A 113 2.91 -10.44 1.91
N ALA A 114 2.20 -11.13 2.82
CA ALA A 114 0.80 -10.86 3.12
C ALA A 114 0.58 -9.42 3.58
N LEU A 115 1.38 -8.95 4.55
CA LEU A 115 1.33 -7.56 5.03
C LEU A 115 1.58 -6.56 3.89
N THR A 116 2.53 -6.84 2.99
CA THR A 116 2.80 -5.97 1.82
C THR A 116 1.57 -5.86 0.91
N VAL A 117 0.87 -6.96 0.65
CA VAL A 117 -0.35 -6.94 -0.18
C VAL A 117 -1.49 -6.20 0.50
N ASP A 118 -1.65 -6.37 1.82
CA ASP A 118 -2.69 -5.65 2.58
C ASP A 118 -2.46 -4.14 2.59
N LEU A 119 -1.22 -3.72 2.82
CA LEU A 119 -0.88 -2.29 2.75
C LEU A 119 -1.04 -1.75 1.33
N ALA A 120 -0.68 -2.50 0.29
CA ALA A 120 -0.91 -2.09 -1.09
C ALA A 120 -2.41 -1.96 -1.40
N THR A 121 -3.25 -2.84 -0.83
CA THR A 121 -4.71 -2.80 -0.96
C THR A 121 -5.29 -1.57 -0.26
N ALA A 122 -4.82 -1.25 0.95
CA ALA A 122 -5.19 -0.04 1.65
C ALA A 122 -4.73 1.22 0.89
N ALA A 123 -3.49 1.24 0.39
CA ALA A 123 -2.96 2.33 -0.41
C ALA A 123 -3.84 2.61 -1.64
N ARG A 124 -4.25 1.56 -2.38
CA ARG A 124 -5.15 1.67 -3.53
C ARG A 124 -6.54 2.22 -3.21
N ALA A 125 -7.01 2.07 -1.98
CA ALA A 125 -8.30 2.60 -1.57
C ALA A 125 -8.25 4.13 -1.31
N HIS A 126 -7.06 4.69 -1.07
CA HIS A 126 -6.88 6.09 -0.66
C HIS A 126 -6.04 6.93 -1.64
N SER A 127 -5.18 6.30 -2.44
CA SER A 127 -4.27 6.94 -3.41
C SER A 127 -4.71 6.64 -4.84
N ARG A 128 -4.88 7.70 -5.65
CA ARG A 128 -5.29 7.57 -7.04
C ARG A 128 -4.17 6.96 -7.89
N GLU A 129 -2.94 7.37 -7.62
CA GLU A 129 -1.72 6.90 -8.28
C GLU A 129 -1.51 5.41 -8.02
N MET A 130 -1.75 4.94 -6.79
CA MET A 130 -1.73 3.52 -6.46
C MET A 130 -2.86 2.75 -7.13
N TYR A 131 -4.07 3.33 -7.18
CA TYR A 131 -5.22 2.73 -7.85
C TYR A 131 -4.98 2.53 -9.36
N ASP A 132 -4.41 3.54 -10.02
CA ASP A 132 -4.12 3.52 -11.46
C ASP A 132 -2.86 2.69 -11.79
N ALA A 133 -2.01 2.40 -10.81
CA ALA A 133 -0.83 1.54 -10.99
C ALA A 133 -1.22 0.07 -11.22
N ASN A 134 -0.80 -0.46 -12.36
CA ASN A 134 -0.93 -1.88 -12.67
C ASN A 134 -0.07 -2.75 -11.71
N ALA A 135 -0.30 -4.06 -11.75
CA ALA A 135 0.39 -5.00 -10.87
C ALA A 135 1.92 -4.97 -11.05
N GLU A 136 2.40 -4.86 -12.30
CA GLU A 136 3.84 -4.86 -12.59
C GLU A 136 4.54 -3.64 -11.97
N LYS A 137 3.95 -2.45 -12.11
CA LYS A 137 4.47 -1.22 -11.50
C LYS A 137 4.55 -1.33 -9.98
N LEU A 138 3.59 -2.00 -9.35
CA LEU A 138 3.63 -2.30 -7.92
C LEU A 138 4.78 -3.26 -7.58
N TYR A 139 4.98 -4.33 -8.36
CA TYR A 139 6.05 -5.29 -8.12
C TYR A 139 7.43 -4.64 -8.29
N GLU A 140 7.62 -3.85 -9.35
CA GLU A 140 8.85 -3.09 -9.58
C GLU A 140 9.14 -2.16 -8.40
N ALA A 141 8.18 -1.32 -8.01
CA ALA A 141 8.36 -0.39 -6.89
C ALA A 141 8.76 -1.10 -5.59
N VAL A 142 8.10 -2.22 -5.26
CA VAL A 142 8.39 -2.99 -4.06
C VAL A 142 9.73 -3.69 -4.13
N PHE A 143 10.04 -4.39 -5.23
CA PHE A 143 11.29 -5.13 -5.29
C PHE A 143 12.51 -4.23 -5.50
N ASP A 144 12.38 -3.11 -6.18
CA ASP A 144 13.46 -2.12 -6.27
C ASP A 144 13.77 -1.55 -4.89
N GLY A 145 12.75 -1.27 -4.07
CA GLY A 145 12.91 -0.93 -2.66
C GLY A 145 13.59 -2.05 -1.88
N ALA A 146 13.06 -3.26 -1.93
CA ALA A 146 13.54 -4.41 -1.17
C ALA A 146 15.00 -4.80 -1.47
N LEU A 147 15.44 -4.59 -2.72
CA LEU A 147 16.78 -4.93 -3.20
C LEU A 147 17.77 -3.76 -3.10
N SER A 148 17.29 -2.54 -2.83
CA SER A 148 18.11 -1.30 -2.86
C SER A 148 19.32 -1.32 -1.92
N GLY A 149 19.21 -2.00 -0.78
CA GLY A 149 20.26 -2.11 0.23
C GLY A 149 21.14 -3.37 0.12
N LEU A 150 20.96 -4.18 -0.93
CA LEU A 150 21.71 -5.41 -1.14
C LEU A 150 23.02 -5.13 -1.91
N ASP A 151 23.21 -5.72 -3.08
CA ASP A 151 24.37 -5.46 -3.94
C ASP A 151 23.98 -4.77 -5.26
N LEU A 152 24.95 -4.17 -5.94
CA LEU A 152 24.76 -3.41 -7.19
C LEU A 152 24.10 -4.20 -8.34
N TYR A 153 24.17 -5.53 -8.31
CA TYR A 153 23.64 -6.41 -9.33
C TYR A 153 22.28 -7.01 -8.97
N SER A 154 21.86 -6.92 -7.71
CA SER A 154 20.52 -7.29 -7.25
C SER A 154 19.47 -6.40 -7.88
N ARG A 155 18.60 -7.00 -8.71
CA ARG A 155 17.54 -6.27 -9.42
C ARG A 155 16.31 -7.13 -9.65
N TYR A 156 15.15 -6.48 -9.66
CA TYR A 156 13.94 -7.12 -10.12
C TYR A 156 13.96 -7.27 -11.64
N ALA A 157 13.53 -8.42 -12.14
CA ALA A 157 13.28 -8.64 -13.56
C ALA A 157 11.79 -8.89 -13.74
N GLY A 158 11.09 -7.86 -14.22
CA GLY A 158 9.66 -7.94 -14.49
C GLY A 158 9.29 -9.04 -15.48
N ALA A 159 8.00 -9.36 -15.61
CA ALA A 159 7.51 -10.54 -16.32
C ALA A 159 8.06 -10.68 -17.76
N THR A 160 8.20 -9.58 -18.50
CA THR A 160 8.78 -9.57 -19.84
C THR A 160 10.27 -9.86 -19.85
N GLU A 161 11.04 -9.22 -18.98
CA GLU A 161 12.48 -9.45 -18.87
C GLU A 161 12.78 -10.85 -18.31
N ALA A 162 12.00 -11.34 -17.34
CA ALA A 162 12.09 -12.70 -16.85
C ALA A 162 11.87 -13.74 -17.96
N ARG A 163 10.89 -13.53 -18.86
CA ARG A 163 10.70 -14.39 -20.04
C ARG A 163 11.91 -14.36 -20.98
N LYS A 164 12.47 -13.18 -21.25
CA LYS A 164 13.69 -13.05 -22.08
C LYS A 164 14.90 -13.72 -21.43
N ASN A 165 15.07 -13.57 -20.12
CA ASN A 165 16.15 -14.18 -19.35
C ASN A 165 16.05 -15.71 -19.38
N ARG A 166 14.85 -16.27 -19.22
CA ARG A 166 14.62 -17.72 -19.39
C ARG A 166 14.95 -18.17 -20.82
N ALA A 167 14.46 -17.48 -21.84
CA ALA A 167 14.74 -17.81 -23.23
C ALA A 167 16.25 -17.74 -23.58
N ARG A 168 17.00 -16.83 -22.95
CA ARG A 168 18.46 -16.74 -23.12
C ARG A 168 19.20 -17.90 -22.43
N ARG A 169 18.73 -18.33 -21.26
CA ARG A 169 19.34 -19.41 -20.48
C ARG A 169 19.03 -20.79 -21.04
N ASP A 170 17.77 -21.04 -21.36
CA ASP A 170 17.27 -22.36 -21.74
C ASP A 170 17.34 -22.57 -23.27
N GLY A 171 17.73 -21.53 -24.03
CA GLY A 171 17.62 -21.47 -25.48
C GLY A 171 16.22 -21.04 -25.92
N PHE A 172 16.11 -20.43 -27.10
CA PHE A 172 14.79 -20.19 -27.69
C PHE A 172 14.17 -21.54 -28.04
N GLY A 173 13.03 -21.88 -27.42
CA GLY A 173 12.19 -23.02 -27.82
C GLY A 173 11.50 -22.78 -29.16
N GLY A 174 12.27 -22.49 -30.22
CA GLY A 174 11.81 -22.21 -31.58
C GLY A 174 12.93 -22.45 -32.59
N ILE A 175 12.61 -22.38 -33.89
CA ILE A 175 13.51 -22.74 -35.00
C ILE A 175 14.76 -21.85 -35.19
N GLY A 176 14.99 -20.84 -34.35
CA GLY A 176 16.17 -19.96 -34.43
C GLY A 176 16.12 -18.90 -35.55
N ILE A 177 14.95 -18.47 -35.99
CA ILE A 177 14.79 -17.48 -37.07
C ILE A 177 14.16 -16.18 -36.55
N ARG A 178 14.69 -15.02 -36.96
CA ARG A 178 14.10 -13.70 -36.71
C ARG A 178 13.47 -13.16 -38.00
N PHE A 179 12.18 -12.82 -37.96
CA PHE A 179 11.52 -12.14 -39.07
C PHE A 179 11.62 -10.63 -38.90
N LYS A 180 11.82 -9.91 -40.00
CA LYS A 180 11.67 -8.46 -40.08
C LYS A 180 10.74 -8.15 -41.24
N MET A 181 9.61 -7.51 -40.95
CA MET A 181 8.69 -7.05 -41.98
C MET A 181 9.33 -5.86 -42.70
N LYS A 182 9.38 -5.89 -44.02
CA LYS A 182 9.84 -4.80 -44.87
C LYS A 182 8.62 -4.32 -45.66
N ASP A 183 8.21 -3.08 -45.46
CA ASP A 183 7.18 -2.45 -46.30
C ASP A 183 7.68 -2.36 -47.75
N ARG A 184 6.77 -2.62 -48.69
CA ARG A 184 7.00 -2.51 -50.13
C ARG A 184 6.69 -1.11 -50.63
#